data_AF-R0IRF9-F1
#
_entry.id   AF-R0IRF9-F1
#
_cell.length_a   1.000
_cell.length_b   1.000
_cell.length_c   1.000
_cell.angle_alpha   90.00
_cell.angle_beta   90.00
_cell.angle_gamma   90.00
#
_symmetry.space_group_name_H-M   'P 1'
#
loop_
_entity.id
_entity.type
_entity.pdbx_description
1 polymer ?
#
loop_
_entity_poly.entity_id
_entity_poly.type
_entity_poly.pdbx_seq_one_letter_code
_entity_poly.pdbx_strand_id
1 'polypeptide(L)'
;MDAAPLLFEHDPLPEHTSHFRLLRIIRGAFGQHVECEISTWPIASAPPYLAISYTWGNPADTTEITINGRRLVVRRNCEYVLQQAFASRPGEYFWVDAICIAQTTQEKNHQVGIMGQIYSGAKHVLA
;
A
#
# COMPACT_ATOMS: atom_id res chain seq x y z
N MET A 1 -21.75 21.49 -1.48
CA MET A 1 -20.84 21.45 -0.32
C MET A 1 -20.33 20.03 -0.26
N ASP A 2 -19.19 19.75 -0.87
CA ASP A 2 -18.59 18.42 -0.78
C ASP A 2 -18.07 18.24 0.65
N ALA A 3 -18.62 17.25 1.35
CA ALA A 3 -18.11 16.87 2.66
C ALA A 3 -16.63 16.52 2.51
N ALA A 4 -15.80 17.00 3.45
CA ALA A 4 -14.38 16.62 3.48
C ALA A 4 -14.28 15.09 3.46
N PRO A 5 -13.41 14.50 2.60
CA PRO A 5 -13.33 13.05 2.47
C PRO A 5 -12.97 12.42 3.82
N LEU A 6 -13.64 11.31 4.14
CA LEU A 6 -13.40 10.54 5.36
C LEU A 6 -11.94 10.07 5.41
N LEU A 7 -11.40 9.93 6.62
CA LEU A 7 -10.10 9.29 6.81
C LEU A 7 -10.19 7.82 6.40
N PHE A 8 -9.13 7.35 5.75
CA PHE A 8 -8.98 5.94 5.40
C PHE A 8 -8.69 5.13 6.66
N GLU A 9 -9.40 4.02 6.79
CA GLU A 9 -9.16 3.00 7.80
C GLU A 9 -9.15 1.64 7.09
N HIS A 10 -8.27 0.76 7.54
CA HIS A 10 -8.21 -0.59 7.01
C HIS A 10 -9.38 -1.43 7.53
N ASP A 11 -10.06 -2.12 6.62
CA ASP A 11 -10.96 -3.21 7.04
C ASP A 11 -10.15 -4.32 7.71
N PRO A 12 -10.65 -4.96 8.79
CA PRO A 12 -9.96 -6.08 9.43
C PRO A 12 -9.63 -7.19 8.44
N LEU A 13 -8.43 -7.78 8.57
CA LEU A 13 -8.08 -8.98 7.81
C LEU A 13 -8.94 -10.17 8.30
N PRO A 14 -9.46 -11.02 7.40
CA PRO A 14 -10.18 -12.22 7.79
C PRO A 14 -9.34 -13.17 8.67
N GLU A 15 -8.05 -13.30 8.33
CA GLU A 15 -7.07 -14.06 9.11
C GLU A 15 -5.69 -13.38 8.97
N HIS A 16 -5.09 -12.99 10.09
CA HIS A 16 -3.90 -12.13 10.10
C HIS A 16 -2.63 -12.82 9.59
N THR A 17 -2.61 -14.14 9.54
CA THR A 17 -1.44 -14.96 9.16
C THR A 17 -1.52 -15.52 7.75
N SER A 18 -2.69 -15.46 7.10
CA SER A 18 -2.91 -16.02 5.76
C SER A 18 -3.48 -15.03 4.75
N HIS A 19 -3.80 -13.80 5.19
CA HIS A 19 -4.27 -12.73 4.34
C HIS A 19 -3.36 -11.51 4.45
N PHE A 20 -3.35 -10.74 3.37
CA PHE A 20 -2.62 -9.50 3.23
C PHE A 20 -3.37 -8.60 2.24
N ARG A 21 -2.93 -7.36 2.08
CA ARG A 21 -3.55 -6.41 1.16
C ARG A 21 -2.64 -6.09 0.00
N LEU A 22 -3.23 -5.89 -1.17
CA LEU A 22 -2.55 -5.42 -2.37
C LEU A 22 -3.15 -4.09 -2.80
N LEU A 23 -2.26 -3.22 -3.27
CA LEU A 23 -2.53 -1.88 -3.75
C LEU A 23 -2.53 -1.87 -5.28
N ARG A 24 -3.50 -1.17 -5.88
CA ARG A 24 -3.51 -0.84 -7.31
C ARG A 24 -3.53 0.68 -7.44
N ILE A 25 -2.58 1.24 -8.16
CA ILE A 25 -2.49 2.69 -8.34
C ILE A 25 -3.35 3.08 -9.54
N ILE A 26 -4.39 3.89 -9.32
CA ILE A 26 -5.36 4.34 -10.32
C ILE A 26 -4.85 5.60 -11.01
N ARG A 27 -4.27 6.51 -10.23
CA ARG A 27 -3.64 7.75 -10.69
C ARG A 27 -2.35 7.95 -9.91
N GLY A 28 -1.28 8.26 -10.61
CA GLY A 28 0.03 8.49 -10.00
C GLY A 28 1.02 9.16 -10.93
N ALA A 29 0.55 9.96 -11.89
CA ALA A 29 1.46 10.76 -12.70
C ALA A 29 2.16 11.80 -11.81
N PHE A 30 3.44 12.08 -12.08
CA PHE A 30 4.18 13.09 -11.34
C PHE A 30 3.48 14.45 -11.38
N GLY A 31 3.40 15.11 -10.21
CA GLY A 31 2.70 16.39 -10.05
C GLY A 31 1.18 16.28 -9.99
N GLN A 32 0.61 15.06 -10.06
CA GLN A 32 -0.82 14.80 -9.86
C GLN A 32 -1.07 14.09 -8.53
N HIS A 33 -2.29 14.24 -8.02
CA HIS A 33 -2.76 13.56 -6.82
C HIS A 33 -2.72 12.04 -7.01
N VAL A 34 -2.19 11.32 -6.02
CA VAL A 34 -2.14 9.86 -6.05
C VAL A 34 -3.44 9.27 -5.54
N GLU A 35 -4.03 8.40 -6.35
CA GLU A 35 -5.25 7.67 -6.05
C GLU A 35 -5.03 6.18 -6.26
N CYS A 36 -5.39 5.39 -5.26
CA CYS A 36 -5.21 3.95 -5.25
C CYS A 36 -6.49 3.23 -4.81
N GLU A 37 -6.56 1.97 -5.20
CA GLU A 37 -7.45 0.99 -4.61
C GLU A 37 -6.66 -0.02 -3.79
N ILE A 38 -7.23 -0.45 -2.67
CA ILE A 38 -6.66 -1.51 -1.83
C ILE A 38 -7.67 -2.65 -1.68
N SER A 39 -7.17 -3.88 -1.77
CA SER A 39 -7.98 -5.10 -1.70
C SER A 39 -7.28 -6.18 -0.89
N THR A 40 -8.06 -6.99 -0.16
CA THR A 40 -7.57 -8.08 0.68
C THR A 40 -7.56 -9.40 -0.08
N TRP A 41 -6.48 -10.15 0.04
CA TRP A 41 -6.30 -11.44 -0.64
C TRP A 41 -5.74 -12.50 0.31
N PRO A 42 -6.15 -13.78 0.17
CA PRO A 42 -5.41 -14.89 0.73
C PRO A 42 -4.03 -14.98 0.07
N ILE A 43 -2.97 -15.25 0.83
CA ILE A 43 -1.60 -15.41 0.30
C ILE A 43 -1.57 -16.49 -0.79
N ALA A 44 -2.25 -17.62 -0.55
CA ALA A 44 -2.25 -18.77 -1.44
C ALA A 44 -2.92 -18.53 -2.81
N SER A 45 -3.77 -17.51 -2.93
CA SER A 45 -4.54 -17.23 -4.14
C SER A 45 -4.45 -15.76 -4.55
N ALA A 46 -3.39 -15.08 -4.12
CA ALA A 46 -3.15 -13.69 -4.50
C ALA A 46 -2.93 -13.57 -6.01
N PRO A 47 -3.43 -12.50 -6.66
CA PRO A 47 -3.01 -12.19 -8.02
C PRO A 47 -1.51 -11.88 -8.02
N PRO A 48 -0.81 -11.99 -9.16
CA PRO A 48 0.60 -11.66 -9.20
C PRO A 48 0.86 -10.18 -8.85
N TYR A 49 1.87 -9.92 -8.04
CA TYR A 49 2.16 -8.59 -7.51
C TYR A 49 3.65 -8.31 -7.43
N LEU A 50 3.99 -7.04 -7.24
CA LEU A 50 5.33 -6.52 -7.00
C LEU A 50 5.43 -6.03 -5.56
N ALA A 51 6.50 -6.36 -4.85
CA ALA A 51 6.76 -5.75 -3.55
C ALA A 51 7.59 -4.48 -3.75
N ILE A 52 7.34 -3.47 -2.94
CA ILE A 52 8.12 -2.24 -2.92
C ILE A 52 8.81 -2.14 -1.56
N SER A 53 10.14 -2.06 -1.59
CA SER A 53 10.98 -1.83 -0.43
C SER A 53 11.66 -0.49 -0.58
N TYR A 54 11.41 0.44 0.32
CA TYR A 54 12.03 1.77 0.29
C TYR A 54 12.38 2.21 1.70
N THR A 55 13.37 3.09 1.82
CA THR A 55 13.73 3.65 3.12
C THR A 55 12.61 4.56 3.60
N TRP A 56 12.28 4.45 4.88
CA TRP A 56 11.27 5.31 5.47
C TRP A 56 11.85 6.73 5.59
N GLY A 57 11.23 7.71 4.90
CA GLY A 57 11.73 9.08 4.85
C GLY A 57 11.46 9.86 6.13
N ASN A 58 11.66 11.18 6.09
CA ASN A 58 11.38 12.07 7.22
C ASN A 58 9.90 11.93 7.67
N PRO A 59 9.62 11.54 8.93
CA PRO A 59 8.25 11.37 9.42
C PRO A 59 7.46 12.68 9.48
N ALA A 60 8.13 13.85 9.53
CA ALA A 60 7.47 15.15 9.50
C ALA A 60 7.10 15.60 8.08
N ASP A 61 7.72 15.03 7.04
CA ASP A 61 7.44 15.37 5.65
C ASP A 61 6.36 14.44 5.09
N THR A 62 5.12 14.93 5.14
CA THR A 62 3.93 14.17 4.78
C THR A 62 3.17 14.79 3.62
N THR A 63 2.36 13.95 2.98
CA THR A 63 1.46 14.27 1.87
C THR A 63 0.20 13.43 1.99
N GLU A 64 -0.83 13.77 1.24
CA GLU A 64 -2.11 13.08 1.26
C GLU A 64 -2.31 12.30 -0.04
N ILE A 65 -2.77 11.07 0.07
CA ILE A 65 -3.21 10.25 -1.05
C ILE A 65 -4.64 9.77 -0.81
N THR A 66 -5.30 9.31 -1.86
CA THR A 66 -6.64 8.72 -1.76
C THR A 66 -6.58 7.21 -1.89
N ILE A 67 -7.17 6.50 -0.94
CA ILE A 67 -7.35 5.04 -0.97
C ILE A 67 -8.84 4.72 -0.89
N ASN A 68 -9.39 4.02 -1.89
CA ASN A 68 -10.81 3.66 -1.93
C ASN A 68 -11.75 4.87 -1.67
N GLY A 69 -11.42 6.04 -2.24
CA GLY A 69 -12.18 7.29 -2.05
C GLY A 69 -11.98 7.99 -0.70
N ARG A 70 -11.11 7.50 0.18
CA ARG A 70 -10.83 8.05 1.51
C ARG A 70 -9.41 8.60 1.62
N ARG A 71 -9.19 9.59 2.47
CA ARG A 71 -7.90 10.27 2.64
C ARG A 71 -6.96 9.46 3.53
N LEU A 72 -5.74 9.22 3.06
CA LEU A 72 -4.64 8.66 3.86
C LEU A 72 -3.45 9.62 3.84
N VAL A 73 -2.88 9.90 5.02
CA VAL A 73 -1.63 10.65 5.15
C VAL A 73 -0.46 9.67 5.06
N VAL A 74 0.45 9.92 4.12
CA VAL A 74 1.68 9.14 3.94
C VAL A 74 2.90 10.07 3.99
N ARG A 75 4.10 9.48 4.11
CA ARG A 75 5.33 10.25 3.96
C ARG A 75 5.51 10.64 2.49
N ARG A 76 6.09 11.82 2.21
CA ARG A 76 6.26 12.30 0.83
C ARG A 76 7.09 11.36 -0.04
N ASN A 77 8.08 10.68 0.54
CA ASN A 77 8.85 9.70 -0.21
C ASN A 77 8.05 8.43 -0.57
N CYS A 78 7.00 8.09 0.19
CA CYS A 78 6.07 7.03 -0.16
C CYS A 78 5.29 7.39 -1.43
N GLU A 79 4.71 8.60 -1.49
CA GLU A 79 4.03 9.12 -2.68
C GLU A 79 4.94 9.10 -3.91
N TYR A 80 6.20 9.56 -3.77
CA TYR A 80 7.17 9.53 -4.86
C TYR A 80 7.40 8.11 -5.39
N VAL A 81 7.58 7.13 -4.50
CA VAL A 81 7.77 5.72 -4.88
C VAL A 81 6.52 5.16 -5.56
N LEU A 82 5.31 5.53 -5.12
CA LEU A 82 4.07 5.16 -5.81
C LEU A 82 4.00 5.76 -7.22
N GLN A 83 4.39 7.03 -7.40
CA GLN A 83 4.43 7.66 -8.73
C GLN A 83 5.44 6.96 -9.67
N GLN A 84 6.61 6.58 -9.15
CA GLN A 84 7.59 5.77 -9.91
C GLN A 84 7.03 4.39 -10.29
N ALA A 85 6.36 3.72 -9.35
CA ALA A 85 5.72 2.43 -9.59
C ALA A 85 4.61 2.54 -10.66
N PHE A 86 3.77 3.58 -10.58
CA PHE A 86 2.73 3.84 -11.58
C PHE A 86 3.30 4.08 -12.98
N ALA A 87 4.37 4.88 -13.09
CA ALA A 87 4.99 5.19 -14.37
C ALA A 87 5.67 3.98 -15.01
N SER A 88 6.29 3.11 -14.21
CA SER A 88 7.09 1.97 -14.70
C SER A 88 6.30 0.67 -14.86
N ARG A 89 5.23 0.48 -14.08
CA ARG A 89 4.46 -0.76 -13.98
C ARG A 89 2.95 -0.48 -13.92
N PRO A 90 2.38 0.23 -14.92
CA PRO A 90 0.97 0.63 -14.88
C PRO A 90 0.04 -0.60 -14.81
N GLY A 91 -0.93 -0.57 -13.91
CA GLY A 91 -1.96 -1.61 -13.77
C GLY A 91 -1.57 -2.86 -12.99
N GLU A 92 -0.31 -3.00 -12.57
CA GLU A 92 0.10 -4.12 -11.69
C GLU A 92 -0.38 -3.92 -10.25
N TYR A 93 -0.40 -5.01 -9.49
CA TYR A 93 -0.59 -4.97 -8.05
C TYR A 93 0.74 -4.74 -7.33
N PHE A 94 0.68 -3.94 -6.26
CA PHE A 94 1.82 -3.62 -5.42
C PHE A 94 1.56 -3.98 -3.97
N TRP A 95 2.61 -4.40 -3.28
CA TRP A 95 2.63 -4.48 -1.84
C TRP A 95 3.60 -3.44 -1.30
N VAL A 96 3.11 -2.54 -0.45
CA VAL A 96 3.87 -1.47 0.20
C VAL A 96 3.56 -1.53 1.70
N ASP A 97 4.53 -1.86 2.53
CA ASP A 97 4.31 -2.13 3.96
C ASP A 97 3.58 -0.98 4.69
N ALA A 98 3.96 0.26 4.42
CA ALA A 98 3.42 1.46 5.04
C ALA A 98 1.93 1.69 4.74
N ILE A 99 1.40 1.08 3.67
CA ILE A 99 0.01 1.23 3.22
C ILE A 99 -0.78 -0.06 3.37
N CYS A 100 -0.18 -1.22 3.04
CA CYS A 100 -0.88 -2.50 3.00
C CYS A 100 -1.08 -3.10 4.40
N ILE A 101 -0.24 -2.72 5.36
CA ILE A 101 -0.35 -3.11 6.77
C ILE A 101 -1.01 -1.98 7.55
N ALA A 102 -2.06 -2.29 8.28
CA ALA A 102 -2.58 -1.41 9.31
C ALA A 102 -1.52 -1.27 10.41
N GLN A 103 -1.04 -0.05 10.64
CA GLN A 103 0.09 0.22 11.55
C GLN A 103 -0.25 0.09 13.04
N THR A 104 -1.36 -0.57 13.37
CA THR A 104 -1.70 -0.95 14.74
C THR A 104 -0.74 -2.04 15.22
N THR A 105 -0.39 -2.04 16.51
CA THR A 105 0.55 -3.02 17.08
C THR A 105 0.14 -4.46 16.78
N GLN A 106 -1.17 -4.76 16.82
CA GLN A 106 -1.68 -6.10 16.60
C GLN A 106 -1.47 -6.57 15.16
N GLU A 107 -1.97 -5.84 14.16
CA GLU A 107 -1.85 -6.28 12.77
C GLU A 107 -0.40 -6.22 12.29
N LYS A 108 0.32 -5.16 12.66
CA LYS A 108 1.73 -5.00 12.31
C LYS A 108 2.57 -6.19 12.76
N ASN A 109 2.41 -6.66 13.99
CA ASN A 109 3.19 -7.79 14.51
C ASN A 109 2.90 -9.08 13.72
N HIS A 110 1.63 -9.35 13.39
CA HIS A 110 1.29 -10.53 12.58
C HIS A 110 1.83 -10.43 11.15
N GLN A 111 1.65 -9.28 10.49
CA GLN A 111 2.10 -9.09 9.12
C GLN A 111 3.62 -9.12 9.01
N VAL A 112 4.35 -8.57 9.99
CA VAL A 112 5.82 -8.71 10.08
C VAL A 112 6.22 -10.18 10.17
N GLY A 113 5.48 -11.00 10.93
CA GLY A 113 5.72 -12.44 11.03
C GLY A 113 5.59 -13.20 9.70
N ILE A 114 4.82 -12.68 8.74
CA ILE A 114 4.63 -13.28 7.42
C ILE A 114 5.28 -12.49 6.27
N MET A 115 6.00 -11.39 6.55
CA MET A 115 6.64 -10.56 5.51
C MET A 115 7.57 -11.38 4.62
N GLY A 116 8.29 -12.36 5.17
CA GLY A 116 9.12 -13.27 4.38
C GLY A 116 8.34 -14.03 3.32
N GLN A 117 7.12 -14.46 3.62
CA GLN A 117 6.23 -15.14 2.66
C GLN A 117 5.73 -14.16 1.59
N ILE A 118 5.37 -12.93 2.00
CA ILE A 118 4.92 -11.88 1.07
C ILE A 118 6.04 -11.50 0.09
N TYR A 119 7.25 -11.24 0.58
CA TYR A 119 8.37 -10.93 -0.32
C TYR A 119 8.73 -12.11 -1.23
N SER A 120 8.69 -13.35 -0.72
CA SER A 120 8.98 -14.54 -1.52
C SER A 120 7.91 -14.82 -2.58
N GLY A 121 6.66 -14.40 -2.34
CA GLY A 121 5.56 -14.54 -3.28
C GLY A 121 5.47 -13.43 -4.34
N ALA A 122 6.22 -12.34 -4.18
CA ALA A 122 6.25 -11.26 -5.15
C ALA A 122 6.99 -11.67 -6.44
N LYS A 123 6.50 -11.24 -7.60
CA LYS A 123 7.18 -11.42 -8.90
C LYS A 123 8.58 -10.80 -8.86
N HIS A 124 8.67 -9.58 -8.32
CA HIS A 124 9.91 -8.83 -8.12
C HIS A 124 9.77 -7.91 -6.91
N VAL A 125 10.93 -7.51 -6.37
CA VAL A 125 11.02 -6.43 -5.39
C VAL A 125 11.60 -5.20 -6.08
N LEU A 126 10.89 -4.08 -5.99
CA LEU A 126 11.36 -2.77 -6.42
C LEU A 126 12.05 -2.10 -5.22
N ALA A 127 13.25 -1.55 -5.43
CA ALA A 127 14.08 -0.89 -4.42
C ALA A 127 14.61 0.45 -4.93
#